data_AF-A0AAU7QUL8-F1
#
_entry.id   AF-A0AAU7QUL8-F1
#
_cell.length_a   1.000
_cell.length_b   1.000
_cell.length_c   1.000
_cell.angle_alpha   90.00
_cell.angle_beta   90.00
_cell.angle_gamma   90.00
#
_symmetry.space_group_name_H-M   'P 1'
#
loop_
_entity.id
_entity.type
_entity.pdbx_description
1 polymer ?
#
loop_
_entity_poly.entity_id
_entity_poly.type
_entity_poly.pdbx_seq_one_letter_code
_entity_poly.pdbx_strand_id
1 'polypeptide(L)'
;MRALVGQFAPGAKWYRARLVELEGQPSWTLAQMRAMWEGSFQRDTRAMVAQLLRRHWSVLANTDWPPQAVSERRREWTYVCGVGRGYRDQVCSPAAVGLMGTDEPFSDEGWAYLWEHEFGALHVYGAHGGRWHHLATLPADVWAGLTTQLVIDVEARFCWLERGEAAA
;
A
#
# COMPACT_ATOMS: atom_id res chain seq x y z
N MET A 1 -1.16 0.12 11.83
CA MET A 1 -1.32 1.31 10.97
C MET A 1 -1.98 0.85 9.68
N ARG A 2 -2.83 1.68 9.06
CA ARG A 2 -3.51 1.34 7.81
C ARG A 2 -2.92 2.07 6.60
N ALA A 3 -3.03 1.46 5.43
CA ALA A 3 -2.71 2.08 4.16
C ALA A 3 -3.89 2.00 3.18
N LEU A 4 -4.05 3.04 2.37
CA LEU A 4 -4.95 3.02 1.22
C LEU A 4 -4.22 2.40 0.02
N VAL A 5 -4.87 1.47 -0.66
CA VAL A 5 -4.35 0.88 -1.89
C VAL A 5 -5.42 0.89 -2.96
N GLY A 6 -5.12 1.48 -4.11
CA GLY A 6 -6.14 1.70 -5.11
C GLY A 6 -5.66 2.43 -6.35
N GLN A 7 -6.57 3.11 -7.03
CA GLN A 7 -6.26 3.83 -8.25
C GLN A 7 -6.97 5.17 -8.30
N PHE A 8 -6.37 6.11 -9.01
CA PHE A 8 -7.04 7.33 -9.43
C PHE A 8 -8.08 7.04 -10.52
N ALA A 9 -9.14 7.85 -10.52
CA ALA A 9 -10.03 7.95 -11.66
C ALA A 9 -9.29 8.64 -12.83
N PRO A 10 -9.55 8.25 -14.09
CA PRO A 10 -8.92 8.88 -15.25
C PRO A 10 -9.13 10.40 -15.26
N GLY A 11 -8.06 11.16 -15.48
CA GLY A 11 -8.09 12.63 -15.55
C GLY A 11 -8.53 13.37 -14.28
N ALA A 12 -8.59 12.70 -13.11
CA ALA A 12 -9.09 13.30 -11.88
C ALA A 12 -8.22 12.96 -10.66
N LYS A 13 -8.25 13.85 -9.64
CA LYS A 13 -7.64 13.61 -8.32
C LYS A 13 -8.47 12.69 -7.42
N TRP A 14 -9.62 12.25 -7.92
CA TRP A 14 -10.48 11.30 -7.23
C TRP A 14 -9.82 9.93 -7.23
N TYR A 15 -9.79 9.27 -6.10
CA TYR A 15 -9.30 7.90 -5.99
C TYR A 15 -10.41 6.95 -5.56
N ARG A 16 -10.23 5.68 -5.94
CA ARG A 16 -10.93 4.55 -5.38
C ARG A 16 -9.90 3.62 -4.78
N ALA A 17 -9.95 3.42 -3.47
CA ALA A 17 -8.98 2.62 -2.74
C ALA A 17 -9.64 1.73 -1.69
N ARG A 18 -8.88 0.78 -1.16
CA ARG A 18 -9.26 -0.04 -0.02
C ARG A 18 -8.28 0.17 1.11
N LEU A 19 -8.81 0.09 2.32
CA LEU A 19 -8.02 0.05 3.54
C LEU A 19 -7.34 -1.29 3.69
N VAL A 20 -6.05 -1.22 3.98
CA VAL A 20 -5.17 -2.33 4.28
C VAL A 20 -4.63 -2.12 5.67
N GLU A 21 -4.66 -3.15 6.51
CA GLU A 21 -3.88 -3.15 7.74
C GLU A 21 -2.48 -3.71 7.49
N LEU A 22 -1.47 -2.95 7.91
CA LEU A 22 -0.06 -3.32 7.84
C LEU A 22 0.47 -3.48 9.27
N GLU A 23 1.10 -4.62 9.57
CA GLU A 23 1.79 -4.86 10.84
C GLU A 23 3.30 -4.90 10.55
N GLY A 24 3.94 -3.73 10.48
CA GLY A 24 5.35 -3.55 10.13
C GLY A 24 5.68 -2.11 9.69
N GLN A 25 6.91 -1.86 9.22
CA GLN A 25 7.25 -0.60 8.56
C GLN A 25 6.51 -0.52 7.21
N PRO A 26 5.74 0.55 6.97
CA PRO A 26 4.86 0.67 5.81
C PRO A 26 5.62 0.66 4.47
N SER A 27 6.89 1.06 4.45
CA SER A 27 7.76 1.07 3.27
C SER A 27 7.92 -0.31 2.59
N TRP A 28 7.88 -1.42 3.34
CA TRP A 28 7.99 -2.77 2.78
C TRP A 28 6.82 -3.20 1.92
N THR A 29 5.69 -2.49 2.02
CA THR A 29 4.50 -2.69 1.17
C THR A 29 4.84 -2.57 -0.31
N LEU A 30 5.75 -1.66 -0.69
CA LEU A 30 6.19 -1.51 -2.08
C LEU A 30 6.92 -2.76 -2.60
N ALA A 31 7.85 -3.31 -1.83
CA ALA A 31 8.56 -4.53 -2.21
C ALA A 31 7.60 -5.71 -2.40
N GLN A 32 6.56 -5.77 -1.58
CA GLN A 32 5.56 -6.84 -1.58
C GLN A 32 4.59 -6.72 -2.75
N MET A 33 4.04 -5.53 -2.96
CA MET A 33 3.30 -5.16 -4.17
C MET A 33 4.08 -5.54 -5.43
N ARG A 34 5.39 -5.32 -5.44
CA ARG A 34 6.25 -5.66 -6.57
C ARG A 34 6.40 -7.17 -6.77
N ALA A 35 6.54 -7.93 -5.70
CA ALA A 35 6.63 -9.38 -5.75
C ALA A 35 5.32 -10.03 -6.25
N MET A 36 4.16 -9.57 -5.76
CA MET A 36 2.86 -10.00 -6.27
C MET A 36 2.69 -9.64 -7.75
N TRP A 37 3.05 -8.40 -8.10
CA TRP A 37 2.98 -7.91 -9.48
C TRP A 37 3.82 -8.80 -10.41
N GLU A 38 5.04 -9.19 -10.03
CA GLU A 38 5.86 -10.11 -10.85
C GLU A 38 5.27 -11.51 -10.95
N GLY A 39 4.98 -12.11 -9.80
CA GLY A 39 4.73 -13.54 -9.70
C GLY A 39 3.28 -13.88 -10.02
N SER A 40 2.37 -13.43 -9.16
CA SER A 40 0.95 -13.80 -9.22
C SER A 40 0.21 -13.12 -10.35
N PHE A 41 0.64 -11.91 -10.72
CA PHE A 41 -0.03 -11.09 -11.73
C PHE A 41 0.75 -10.95 -13.02
N GLN A 42 1.95 -11.55 -13.14
CA GLN A 42 2.75 -11.56 -14.38
C GLN A 42 2.93 -10.17 -15.01
N ARG A 43 3.15 -9.17 -14.17
CA ARG A 43 3.29 -7.75 -14.49
C ARG A 43 2.03 -7.06 -15.03
N ASP A 44 0.85 -7.68 -14.89
CA ASP A 44 -0.44 -7.06 -15.17
C ASP A 44 -0.90 -6.19 -13.99
N THR A 45 -0.55 -4.90 -14.06
CA THR A 45 -0.96 -3.90 -13.06
C THR A 45 -2.48 -3.80 -12.95
N ARG A 46 -3.20 -3.87 -14.06
CA ARG A 46 -4.66 -3.71 -14.08
C ARG A 46 -5.33 -4.89 -13.38
N ALA A 47 -4.89 -6.11 -13.66
CA ALA A 47 -5.39 -7.31 -12.99
C ALA A 47 -5.09 -7.27 -11.48
N MET A 48 -3.86 -6.86 -11.10
CA MET A 48 -3.48 -6.73 -9.70
C MET A 48 -4.35 -5.72 -8.96
N VAL A 49 -4.47 -4.50 -9.47
CA VAL A 49 -5.30 -3.44 -8.89
C VAL A 49 -6.77 -3.88 -8.82
N ALA A 50 -7.28 -4.51 -9.88
CA ALA A 50 -8.64 -5.03 -9.87
C ALA A 50 -8.87 -6.08 -8.78
N GLN A 51 -7.90 -6.96 -8.50
CA GLN A 51 -8.00 -7.92 -7.39
C GLN A 51 -7.85 -7.23 -6.03
N LEU A 52 -6.94 -6.27 -5.87
CA LEU A 52 -6.77 -5.50 -4.62
C LEU A 52 -8.05 -4.72 -4.26
N LEU A 53 -8.77 -4.22 -5.26
CA LEU A 53 -10.04 -3.54 -5.06
C LEU A 53 -11.21 -4.51 -4.75
N ARG A 54 -11.06 -5.81 -5.05
CA ARG A 54 -12.10 -6.84 -4.94
C ARG A 54 -11.92 -7.81 -3.77
N ARG A 55 -10.69 -8.04 -3.31
CA ARG A 55 -10.34 -9.07 -2.33
C ARG A 55 -9.43 -8.49 -1.25
N HIS A 56 -9.47 -9.09 -0.06
CA HIS A 56 -8.51 -8.80 1.00
C HIS A 56 -7.10 -9.19 0.57
N TRP A 57 -6.15 -8.35 0.96
CA TRP A 57 -4.76 -8.51 0.54
C TRP A 57 -4.11 -9.80 1.05
N SER A 58 -4.60 -10.28 2.20
CA SER A 58 -4.19 -11.52 2.83
C SER A 58 -4.36 -12.75 1.94
N VAL A 59 -5.21 -12.69 0.91
CA VAL A 59 -5.47 -13.76 -0.06
C VAL A 59 -4.55 -13.66 -1.29
N LEU A 60 -3.85 -12.54 -1.49
CA LEU A 60 -3.07 -12.24 -2.70
C LEU A 60 -1.55 -12.32 -2.50
N ALA A 61 -1.08 -12.36 -1.25
CA ALA A 61 0.33 -12.44 -0.95
C ALA A 61 0.90 -13.83 -1.24
N ASN A 62 2.09 -13.86 -1.84
CA ASN A 62 2.66 -15.04 -2.46
C ASN A 62 3.99 -15.41 -1.78
N THR A 63 3.94 -16.27 -0.75
CA THR A 63 5.06 -17.09 -0.23
C THR A 63 4.59 -18.03 0.88
N ASP A 64 5.19 -19.22 0.97
CA ASP A 64 4.99 -20.17 2.07
C ASP A 64 5.67 -19.70 3.38
N TRP A 65 5.09 -20.12 4.51
CA TRP A 65 5.38 -19.60 5.85
C TRP A 65 6.59 -20.21 6.55
N PRO A 66 7.38 -19.43 7.33
CA PRO A 66 8.29 -19.97 8.32
C PRO A 66 7.50 -20.73 9.42
N PRO A 67 7.95 -21.91 9.88
CA PRO A 67 7.20 -22.77 10.80
C PRO A 67 6.74 -22.11 12.11
N GLN A 68 7.52 -21.18 12.65
CA GLN A 68 7.22 -20.48 13.92
C GLN A 68 6.03 -19.52 13.83
N ALA A 69 5.79 -18.91 12.66
CA ALA A 69 4.63 -18.04 12.44
C ALA A 69 3.32 -18.84 12.31
N VAL A 70 3.41 -20.13 11.94
CA VAL A 70 2.26 -21.05 11.89
C VAL A 70 1.81 -21.45 13.31
N SER A 71 2.71 -21.48 14.29
CA SER A 71 2.40 -21.88 15.67
C SER A 71 1.70 -20.82 16.51
N GLU A 72 1.84 -19.52 16.20
CA GLU A 72 1.22 -18.41 16.96
C GLU A 72 -0.13 -17.93 16.37
N ARG A 73 -0.73 -18.78 15.53
CA ARG A 73 -1.84 -18.42 14.63
C ARG A 73 -3.12 -18.02 15.38
N ARG A 74 -3.52 -16.76 15.25
CA ARG A 74 -4.87 -16.29 15.60
C ARG A 74 -5.87 -16.64 14.50
N ARG A 75 -7.12 -16.98 14.88
CA ARG A 75 -8.12 -17.57 13.96
C ARG A 75 -8.74 -16.56 13.02
N GLU A 76 -8.75 -15.30 13.42
CA GLU A 76 -9.34 -14.15 12.74
C GLU A 76 -8.36 -13.42 11.82
N TRP A 77 -7.10 -13.88 11.76
CA TRP A 77 -6.05 -13.31 10.92
C TRP A 77 -5.51 -14.33 9.90
N THR A 78 -5.13 -13.82 8.74
CA THR A 78 -4.15 -14.43 7.84
C THR A 78 -2.86 -13.64 7.99
N TYR A 79 -1.79 -14.35 8.29
CA TYR A 79 -0.46 -13.76 8.33
C TYR A 79 -0.03 -13.51 6.88
N VAL A 80 0.77 -12.46 6.64
CA VAL A 80 1.32 -12.07 5.33
C VAL A 80 2.84 -11.88 5.42
N CYS A 81 3.61 -12.73 4.72
CA CYS A 81 5.07 -12.82 4.89
C CYS A 81 5.74 -11.49 4.50
N GLY A 82 6.51 -10.90 5.42
CA GLY A 82 7.16 -9.59 5.21
C GLY A 82 6.22 -8.39 5.16
N VAL A 83 4.94 -8.55 5.54
CA VAL A 83 3.90 -7.50 5.55
C VAL A 83 3.21 -7.38 6.91
N GLY A 84 3.08 -8.48 7.65
CA GLY A 84 2.43 -8.50 8.97
C GLY A 84 1.24 -9.46 9.04
N ARG A 85 0.12 -9.01 9.63
CA ARG A 85 -1.14 -9.76 9.73
C ARG A 85 -2.25 -9.00 9.02
N GLY A 86 -3.08 -9.69 8.24
CA GLY A 86 -4.32 -9.17 7.67
C GLY A 86 -5.53 -9.95 8.18
N TYR A 87 -6.73 -9.36 8.21
CA TYR A 87 -7.92 -10.09 8.64
C TYR A 87 -8.23 -11.27 7.70
N ARG A 88 -8.82 -12.31 8.29
CA ARG A 88 -9.26 -13.53 7.60
C ARG A 88 -10.66 -13.37 6.97
N ASP A 89 -11.24 -12.18 7.05
CA ASP A 89 -12.67 -12.01 6.85
C ASP A 89 -13.12 -12.08 5.40
N GLN A 90 -14.26 -12.76 5.24
CA GLN A 90 -15.09 -12.81 4.04
C GLN A 90 -15.78 -11.46 3.72
N VAL A 91 -15.51 -10.40 4.50
CA VAL A 91 -16.08 -9.07 4.34
C VAL A 91 -14.96 -8.06 4.07
N CYS A 92 -14.86 -7.61 2.82
CA CYS A 92 -13.98 -6.52 2.44
C CYS A 92 -14.42 -5.20 3.11
N SER A 93 -13.48 -4.44 3.71
CA SER A 93 -13.72 -3.03 4.05
C SER A 93 -14.22 -2.30 2.80
N PRO A 94 -15.32 -1.52 2.82
CA PRO A 94 -15.86 -0.86 1.62
C PRO A 94 -14.79 -0.11 0.82
N ALA A 95 -14.95 -0.02 -0.50
CA ALA A 95 -14.04 0.80 -1.30
C ALA A 95 -14.25 2.26 -0.87
N ALA A 96 -13.19 2.87 -0.33
CA ALA A 96 -13.16 4.29 -0.04
C ALA A 96 -13.03 5.06 -1.36
N VAL A 97 -13.80 6.13 -1.48
CA VAL A 97 -13.67 7.12 -2.55
C VAL A 97 -13.35 8.44 -1.89
N GLY A 98 -12.34 9.13 -2.40
CA GLY A 98 -11.92 10.42 -1.86
C GLY A 98 -11.17 11.27 -2.87
N LEU A 99 -10.82 12.48 -2.46
CA LEU A 99 -10.10 13.47 -3.23
C LEU A 99 -8.71 13.70 -2.61
N MET A 100 -7.67 13.22 -3.29
CA MET A 100 -6.31 13.30 -2.76
C MET A 100 -5.83 14.76 -2.68
N GLY A 101 -5.28 15.13 -1.52
CA GLY A 101 -4.85 16.50 -1.21
C GLY A 101 -5.96 17.45 -0.73
N THR A 102 -7.21 16.99 -0.65
CA THR A 102 -8.33 17.74 -0.06
C THR A 102 -8.91 17.00 1.13
N ASP A 103 -9.07 15.69 1.03
CA ASP A 103 -9.58 14.88 2.14
C ASP A 103 -8.46 14.64 3.17
N GLU A 104 -8.82 14.72 4.46
CA GLU A 104 -7.92 14.35 5.54
C GLU A 104 -7.77 12.82 5.60
N PRO A 105 -6.57 12.30 5.91
CA PRO A 105 -6.40 10.89 6.24
C PRO A 105 -7.29 10.51 7.44
N PHE A 106 -7.86 9.29 7.43
CA PHE A 106 -8.51 8.78 8.63
C PHE A 106 -7.49 8.58 9.76
N SER A 107 -7.94 8.60 11.02
CA SER A 107 -7.06 8.61 12.21
C SER A 107 -6.10 7.43 12.34
N ASP A 108 -6.34 6.34 11.61
CA ASP A 108 -5.51 5.14 11.58
C ASP A 108 -4.81 4.91 10.22
N GLU A 109 -5.01 5.80 9.25
CA GLU A 109 -4.33 5.79 7.96
C GLU A 109 -2.99 6.51 8.04
N GLY A 110 -1.91 5.79 7.71
CA GLY A 110 -0.56 6.35 7.64
C GLY A 110 -0.05 6.54 6.22
N TRP A 111 -0.57 5.79 5.24
CA TRP A 111 0.02 5.67 3.90
C TRP A 111 -1.02 5.51 2.81
N ALA A 112 -0.70 5.92 1.57
CA ALA A 112 -1.51 5.62 0.40
C ALA A 112 -0.65 5.25 -0.82
N TYR A 113 -1.08 4.21 -1.53
CA TYR A 113 -0.44 3.65 -2.72
C TYR A 113 -1.47 3.64 -3.85
N LEU A 114 -1.39 4.62 -4.76
CA LEU A 114 -2.42 4.89 -5.76
C LEU A 114 -1.86 4.83 -7.17
N TRP A 115 -2.38 3.93 -7.99
CA TRP A 115 -2.03 3.88 -9.41
C TRP A 115 -2.77 4.94 -10.21
N GLU A 116 -2.03 5.61 -11.07
CA GLU A 116 -2.58 6.48 -12.09
C GLU A 116 -2.75 5.74 -13.41
N HIS A 117 -3.93 5.86 -14.00
CA HIS A 117 -4.30 5.10 -15.19
C HIS A 117 -3.55 5.57 -16.47
N GLU A 118 -3.30 6.87 -16.62
CA GLU A 118 -2.77 7.43 -17.87
C GLU A 118 -1.27 7.15 -18.04
N PHE A 119 -0.48 7.34 -16.99
CA PHE A 119 0.97 7.14 -17.03
C PHE A 119 1.42 5.78 -16.50
N GLY A 120 0.49 4.95 -15.99
CA GLY A 120 0.82 3.65 -15.40
C GLY A 120 1.75 3.76 -14.19
N ALA A 121 1.73 4.90 -13.50
CA ALA A 121 2.62 5.19 -12.39
C ALA A 121 1.94 4.88 -11.04
N LEU A 122 2.72 4.39 -10.09
CA LEU A 122 2.32 4.25 -8.69
C LEU A 122 2.74 5.50 -7.91
N HIS A 123 1.77 6.20 -7.32
CA HIS A 123 2.01 7.33 -6.43
C HIS A 123 1.96 6.86 -4.97
N VAL A 124 2.93 7.31 -4.17
CA VAL A 124 3.08 6.97 -2.76
C VAL A 124 2.92 8.22 -1.92
N TYR A 125 2.03 8.16 -0.92
CA TYR A 125 1.76 9.25 0.01
C TYR A 125 1.94 8.78 1.45
N GLY A 126 2.34 9.71 2.32
CA GLY A 126 2.33 9.54 3.78
C GLY A 126 1.36 10.52 4.42
N ALA A 127 0.63 10.08 5.44
CA ALA A 127 -0.24 10.91 6.25
C ALA A 127 0.54 11.52 7.40
N HIS A 128 0.52 12.84 7.51
CA HIS A 128 1.12 13.58 8.63
C HIS A 128 0.41 14.91 8.83
N GLY A 129 0.21 15.33 10.09
CA GLY A 129 -0.46 16.60 10.41
C GLY A 129 -1.90 16.73 9.87
N GLY A 130 -2.64 15.61 9.78
CA GLY A 130 -4.00 15.58 9.21
C GLY A 130 -4.04 15.78 7.69
N ARG A 131 -2.91 15.61 6.98
CA ARG A 131 -2.81 15.82 5.54
C ARG A 131 -2.06 14.68 4.85
N TRP A 132 -2.38 14.49 3.57
CA TRP A 132 -1.62 13.63 2.68
C TRP A 132 -0.44 14.38 2.07
N HIS A 133 0.75 13.81 2.20
CA HIS A 133 1.99 14.33 1.61
C HIS A 133 2.49 13.35 0.55
N HIS A 134 2.74 13.85 -0.66
CA HIS A 134 3.28 13.03 -1.73
C HIS A 134 4.77 12.75 -1.52
N LEU A 135 5.15 11.48 -1.50
CA LEU A 135 6.51 11.04 -1.21
C LEU A 135 7.26 10.57 -2.45
N ALA A 136 6.57 9.89 -3.38
CA ALA A 136 7.19 9.37 -4.61
C ALA A 136 6.19 9.06 -5.71
N THR A 137 6.62 9.26 -6.95
CA THR A 137 6.00 8.71 -8.15
C THR A 137 6.90 7.63 -8.71
N LEU A 138 6.36 6.45 -8.94
CA LEU A 138 7.05 5.27 -9.47
C LEU A 138 6.43 4.91 -10.83
N PRO A 139 6.96 5.43 -11.95
CA PRO A 139 6.56 5.00 -13.29
C PRO A 139 6.74 3.49 -13.50
N ALA A 140 6.11 2.91 -14.52
CA ALA A 140 6.06 1.46 -14.70
C ALA A 140 7.44 0.78 -14.79
N ASP A 141 8.45 1.44 -15.37
CA ASP A 141 9.83 0.98 -15.47
C ASP A 141 10.58 1.06 -14.13
N VAL A 142 10.38 2.15 -13.38
CA VAL A 142 10.92 2.32 -12.02
C VAL A 142 10.27 1.31 -11.06
N TRP A 143 8.96 1.11 -11.20
CA TRP A 143 8.23 0.06 -10.50
C TRP A 143 8.78 -1.31 -10.88
N ALA A 144 9.00 -1.58 -12.17
CA ALA A 144 9.58 -2.83 -12.63
C ALA A 144 10.98 -3.07 -12.05
N GLY A 145 11.78 -2.02 -11.89
CA GLY A 145 13.12 -2.06 -11.32
C GLY A 145 13.20 -1.72 -9.83
N LEU A 146 12.11 -1.83 -9.06
CA LEU A 146 12.08 -1.41 -7.65
C LEU A 146 13.25 -2.02 -6.86
N THR A 147 14.13 -1.16 -6.35
CA THR A 147 15.30 -1.57 -5.55
C THR A 147 15.04 -1.35 -4.06
N THR A 148 15.79 -2.07 -3.22
CA THR A 148 15.80 -1.84 -1.76
C THR A 148 16.14 -0.39 -1.42
N GLN A 149 17.08 0.23 -2.15
CA GLN A 149 17.45 1.62 -1.93
C GLN A 149 16.29 2.57 -2.18
N LEU A 150 15.50 2.34 -3.23
CA LEU A 150 14.34 3.19 -3.53
C LEU A 150 13.27 3.10 -2.43
N VAL A 151 13.07 1.91 -1.86
CA VAL A 151 12.18 1.72 -0.70
C VAL A 151 12.68 2.52 0.51
N ILE A 152 13.98 2.45 0.80
CA ILE A 152 14.64 3.20 1.88
C ILE A 152 14.49 4.72 1.65
N ASP A 153 14.65 5.19 0.43
CA ASP A 153 14.57 6.62 0.11
C ASP A 153 13.14 7.17 0.33
N VAL A 154 12.11 6.40 -0.02
CA VAL A 154 10.70 6.77 0.25
C VAL A 154 10.45 6.86 1.75
N GLU A 155 10.96 5.90 2.52
CA GLU A 155 10.84 5.92 3.98
C GLU A 155 11.58 7.10 4.61
N ALA A 156 12.80 7.36 4.15
CA ALA A 156 13.59 8.49 4.61
C ALA A 156 12.84 9.81 4.41
N ARG A 157 12.20 10.02 3.25
CA ARG A 157 11.38 11.22 2.98
C ARG A 157 10.26 11.38 4.00
N PHE A 158 9.57 10.30 4.37
CA PHE A 158 8.55 10.34 5.41
C PHE A 158 9.13 10.69 6.79
N CYS A 159 10.25 10.07 7.19
CA CYS A 159 10.90 10.41 8.45
C CYS A 159 11.47 11.84 8.48
N TRP A 160 11.82 12.42 7.32
CA TRP A 160 12.18 13.83 7.21
C TRP A 160 10.96 14.75 7.39
N LEU A 161 9.82 14.39 6.80
CA LEU A 161 8.55 15.10 7.00
C LEU A 161 8.16 15.13 8.48
N GLU A 162 8.17 13.99 9.16
CA GLU A 162 7.83 13.88 10.59
C GLU A 162 8.76 14.72 11.49
N ARG A 163 10.04 14.85 11.12
CA ARG A 163 11.02 15.64 11.88
C ARG A 163 10.95 17.14 11.58
N GLY A 164 10.65 17.52 10.33
CA GLY A 164 10.59 18.91 9.90
C GLY A 164 9.42 19.69 10.54
N GLU A 165 8.27 19.05 10.73
CA GLU A 165 7.10 19.67 11.35
C GLU A 165 7.11 19.59 12.90
N ALA A 166 7.83 18.62 13.49
CA ALA A 166 8.04 18.60 14.94
C ALA A 166 8.95 19.74 15.45
N ALA A 167 9.67 20.41 14.56
CA ALA A 167 10.57 21.53 14.85
C ALA A 167 9.97 22.91 14.50
N ALA A 168 8.76 22.96 13.94
CA ALA A 168 8.05 24.18 13.52
C ALA A 168 6.93 24.54 14.52
#